data_AF-A0A8T4DU90-F1
#
_entry.id   AF-A0A8T4DU90-F1
#
_cell.length_a   1.000
_cell.length_b   1.000
_cell.length_c   1.000
_cell.angle_alpha   90.00
_cell.angle_beta   90.00
_cell.angle_gamma   90.00
#
_symmetry.space_group_name_H-M   'P 1'
#
loop_
_entity.id
_entity.type
_entity.pdbx_description
1 polymer ?
#
loop_
_entity_poly.entity_id
_entity_poly.type
_entity_poly.pdbx_seq_one_letter_code
_entity_poly.pdbx_strand_id
1 'polypeptide(L)'
;MKTPRIWQNMRGWKGIWFHLAGVIALIWFLIRVVPKPQRAQYPCQQVALSISLGYLAFWSVLFMGLVIWLRNAKTKFAKVVPIFLTCSLILFTISGAVFATNFFMQSTPRPIAWNPIPNDPMGVGVGLNPGRVVWVWNPDATEKNLTGYWWEQQNNNQDTHDQMVSIGIQRLAGTSNDADAWDALFKHFNYVHGHGNVSYQPREKIAIKVNLNSALNGIGDPYVQEDNDRDASPYVVKSLLRQLVDVIGIPEADITIFDASRPMANWFYNRVYYQTYPADQLIEEFPDVHYVDSVGGDTGREQVIPSSEQLFFSDGVIRTLPTSVVEAKYIIDIPIPKRHVINMGVSLSGKNFFGSFIEPVSDLHPYLISGMTLGNPAPQVDLFAYEHLGGKTLLYLGDGTFATKVDHKTIAKFLMYPFNDDWTNSLFFSQDPVAIDSVMYDFLLAEGTNPIEGAQNYLHQAAVPPSEVYDPEHDGVYLSTSLGVHEHWDQTVPIFSSDRYSGTLGNGIDYVTSGEEYVSPGVVFITPQEKHLYIFGRDIGGSVLTASIGRLNVEAQVNGVSGTVEKVEFYKDGMLQSTDMDAPYIWSWTKLSFYRHTIKIVAYCNSTSPLSNQMNIWKIL
;
A
#
# COMPACT_ATOMS: atom_id res chain seq x y z
N MET A 1 6.85 32.61 -12.06
CA MET A 1 8.23 32.41 -12.56
C MET A 1 8.60 30.94 -12.39
N LYS A 2 8.79 30.21 -13.50
CA LYS A 2 9.18 28.79 -13.47
C LYS A 2 10.62 28.66 -12.96
N THR A 3 10.84 27.90 -11.91
CA THR A 3 12.18 27.54 -11.42
C THR A 3 12.88 26.68 -12.49
N PRO A 4 14.16 26.94 -12.85
CA PRO A 4 14.85 26.20 -13.90
C PRO A 4 15.00 24.70 -13.58
N ARG A 5 14.88 23.86 -14.62
CA ARG A 5 14.92 22.38 -14.60
C ARG A 5 16.14 21.78 -13.87
N ILE A 6 17.24 22.52 -13.78
CA ILE A 6 18.46 22.16 -13.04
C ILE A 6 18.20 22.06 -11.52
N TRP A 7 17.35 22.93 -10.97
CA TRP A 7 17.04 22.96 -9.54
C TRP A 7 16.11 21.82 -9.10
N GLN A 8 15.36 21.22 -10.02
CA GLN A 8 14.51 20.05 -9.73
C GLN A 8 15.34 18.76 -9.59
N ASN A 9 16.37 18.58 -10.43
CA ASN A 9 17.25 17.40 -10.40
C ASN A 9 18.19 17.35 -9.18
N MET A 10 18.43 18.49 -8.53
CA MET A 10 19.31 18.55 -7.35
C MET A 10 18.64 18.14 -6.03
N ARG A 11 17.33 17.86 -6.01
CA ARG A 11 16.59 17.47 -4.79
C ARG A 11 16.93 16.06 -4.28
N GLY A 12 17.46 15.18 -5.13
CA GLY A 12 17.89 13.83 -4.75
C GLY A 12 19.26 13.76 -4.08
N TRP A 13 20.05 14.84 -4.13
CA TRP A 13 21.44 14.88 -3.65
C TRP A 13 21.59 15.66 -2.34
N LYS A 14 20.69 15.42 -1.39
CA LYS A 14 20.61 16.18 -0.13
C LYS A 14 21.90 16.13 0.70
N GLY A 15 22.66 15.03 0.64
CA GLY A 15 23.97 14.92 1.28
C GLY A 15 25.02 15.86 0.70
N ILE A 16 25.04 16.05 -0.63
CA ILE A 16 25.97 16.97 -1.30
C ILE A 16 25.65 18.42 -0.94
N TRP A 17 24.35 18.76 -0.77
CA TRP A 17 23.94 20.09 -0.35
C TRP A 17 24.43 20.48 1.05
N PHE A 18 24.54 19.55 1.99
CA PHE A 18 25.12 19.82 3.30
C PHE A 18 26.59 20.27 3.18
N HIS A 19 27.40 19.56 2.37
CA HIS A 19 28.80 19.92 2.13
C HIS A 19 28.95 21.22 1.36
N LEU A 20 28.16 21.41 0.30
CA LEU A 20 28.18 22.64 -0.48
C LEU A 20 27.74 23.83 0.39
N ALA A 21 26.66 23.71 1.16
CA ALA A 21 26.20 24.78 2.04
C ALA A 21 27.22 25.09 3.14
N GLY A 22 27.84 24.07 3.76
CA GLY A 22 28.89 24.24 4.76
C GLY A 22 30.13 24.97 4.21
N VAL A 23 30.62 24.56 3.04
CA VAL A 23 31.79 25.18 2.39
C VAL A 23 31.48 26.58 1.89
N ILE A 24 30.32 26.79 1.25
CA ILE A 24 29.89 28.11 0.77
C ILE A 24 29.71 29.06 1.94
N ALA A 25 29.07 28.64 3.03
CA ALA A 25 28.89 29.45 4.23
C ALA A 25 30.24 29.84 4.85
N LEU A 26 31.20 28.89 4.92
CA LEU A 26 32.53 29.14 5.48
C LEU A 26 33.33 30.12 4.61
N ILE A 27 33.37 29.89 3.30
CA ILE A 27 34.07 30.77 2.35
C ILE A 27 33.44 32.16 2.36
N TRP A 28 32.11 32.25 2.34
CA TRP A 28 31.40 33.52 2.35
C TRP A 28 31.62 34.28 3.65
N PHE A 29 31.59 33.59 4.79
CA PHE A 29 31.93 34.18 6.09
C PHE A 29 33.37 34.72 6.10
N LEU A 30 34.35 33.90 5.69
CA LEU A 30 35.75 34.30 5.66
C LEU A 30 36.00 35.50 4.73
N ILE A 31 35.49 35.46 3.49
CA ILE A 31 35.66 36.55 2.51
C ILE A 31 35.05 37.86 3.02
N ARG A 32 33.92 37.80 3.71
CA ARG A 32 33.21 39.02 4.13
C ARG A 32 33.71 39.56 5.45
N VAL A 33 34.06 38.69 6.40
CA VAL A 33 34.39 39.05 7.79
C VAL A 33 35.88 39.27 7.98
N VAL A 34 36.77 38.48 7.38
CA VAL A 34 38.23 38.66 7.56
C VAL A 34 38.71 40.07 7.16
N PRO A 35 38.28 40.66 6.03
CA PRO A 35 38.68 42.01 5.67
C PRO A 35 38.05 43.12 6.54
N LYS A 36 36.92 42.84 7.22
CA LYS A 36 36.24 43.80 8.10
C LYS A 36 35.45 43.07 9.20
N PRO A 37 36.07 42.80 10.37
CA PRO A 37 35.52 41.91 11.40
C PRO A 37 34.15 42.30 11.95
N GLN A 38 33.82 43.60 11.96
CA GLN A 38 32.52 44.11 12.40
C GLN A 38 31.33 43.52 11.60
N ARG A 39 31.57 43.02 10.38
CA ARG A 39 30.53 42.39 9.55
C ARG A 39 30.03 41.04 10.10
N ALA A 40 30.73 40.44 11.07
CA ALA A 40 30.27 39.23 11.74
C ALA A 40 28.91 39.43 12.42
N GLN A 41 28.57 40.65 12.82
CA GLN A 41 27.30 40.97 13.49
C GLN A 41 26.10 41.04 12.54
N TYR A 42 26.31 40.99 11.22
CA TYR A 42 25.21 41.03 10.27
C TYR A 42 24.38 39.74 10.33
N PRO A 43 23.02 39.81 10.28
CA PRO A 43 22.16 38.63 10.42
C PRO A 43 22.51 37.50 9.46
N CYS A 44 22.85 37.83 8.21
CA CYS A 44 23.21 36.84 7.21
C CYS A 44 24.60 36.21 7.45
N GLN A 45 25.52 36.93 8.09
CA GLN A 45 26.83 36.42 8.50
C GLN A 45 26.74 35.58 9.77
N GLN A 46 25.80 35.88 10.67
CA GLN A 46 25.47 35.03 11.82
C GLN A 46 24.92 33.66 11.38
N VAL A 47 24.01 33.64 10.39
CA VAL A 47 23.52 32.38 9.80
C VAL A 47 24.65 31.61 9.14
N ALA A 48 25.49 32.27 8.34
CA ALA A 48 26.66 31.64 7.72
C ALA A 48 27.63 31.07 8.77
N LEU A 49 27.85 31.79 9.88
CA LEU A 49 28.69 31.35 10.98
C LEU A 49 28.13 30.11 11.67
N SER A 50 26.84 30.07 11.98
CA SER A 50 26.20 28.89 12.59
C SER A 50 26.32 27.65 11.71
N ILE A 51 26.09 27.79 10.40
CA ILE A 51 26.24 26.70 9.43
C ILE A 51 27.71 26.26 9.35
N SER A 52 28.64 27.22 9.32
CA SER A 52 30.09 26.97 9.26
C SER A 52 30.61 26.26 10.52
N LEU A 53 30.16 26.67 11.70
CA LEU A 53 30.55 26.07 12.99
C LEU A 53 30.01 24.65 13.11
N GLY A 54 28.77 24.39 12.70
CA GLY A 54 28.22 23.03 12.61
C GLY A 54 29.04 22.15 11.66
N TYR A 55 29.44 22.69 10.52
CA TYR A 55 30.28 21.99 9.54
C TYR A 55 31.69 21.70 10.08
N LEU A 56 32.32 22.67 10.75
CA LEU A 56 33.63 22.50 11.38
C LEU A 56 33.57 21.51 12.55
N ALA A 57 32.53 21.54 13.38
CA ALA A 57 32.34 20.60 14.48
C ALA A 57 32.20 19.17 13.96
N PHE A 58 31.41 18.96 12.89
CA PHE A 58 31.28 17.68 12.20
C PHE A 58 32.63 17.13 11.75
N TRP A 59 33.45 17.94 11.07
CA TRP A 59 34.80 17.53 10.67
C TRP A 59 35.74 17.33 11.85
N SER A 60 35.62 18.14 12.90
CA SER A 60 36.48 18.05 14.09
C SER A 60 36.30 16.71 14.81
N VAL A 61 35.07 16.21 14.90
CA VAL A 61 34.77 14.90 15.49
C VAL A 61 35.38 13.77 14.64
N LEU A 62 35.27 13.86 13.31
CA LEU A 62 35.88 12.90 12.37
C LEU A 62 37.41 12.90 12.45
N PHE A 63 38.04 14.08 12.46
CA PHE A 63 39.48 14.23 12.58
C PHE A 63 40.00 13.77 13.95
N MET A 64 39.25 13.99 15.02
CA MET A 64 39.64 13.51 16.35
C MET A 64 39.58 11.98 16.42
N GLY A 65 38.57 11.36 15.81
CA GLY A 65 38.52 9.91 15.60
C GLY A 65 39.70 9.38 14.78
N LEU A 66 40.07 10.09 13.71
CA LEU A 66 41.24 9.78 12.88
C LEU A 66 42.55 9.88 13.68
N VAL A 67 42.74 10.92 14.49
CA VAL A 67 43.95 11.13 15.29
C VAL A 67 44.10 10.08 16.41
N ILE A 68 43.01 9.74 17.10
CA ILE A 68 43.00 8.69 18.12
C ILE A 68 43.35 7.33 17.49
N TRP A 69 42.84 7.06 16.29
CA TRP A 69 43.15 5.85 15.54
C TRP A 69 44.59 5.81 15.01
N LEU A 70 45.09 6.93 14.46
CA LEU A 70 46.48 7.07 14.00
C LEU A 70 47.50 6.86 15.13
N ARG A 71 47.15 7.24 16.36
CA ARG A 71 47.98 6.98 17.55
C ARG A 71 48.06 5.50 17.93
N ASN A 72 47.05 4.70 17.56
CA ASN A 72 46.97 3.28 17.90
C ASN A 72 47.37 2.34 16.76
N ALA A 73 47.39 2.81 15.51
CA ALA A 73 47.75 2.01 14.32
C ALA A 73 49.27 1.92 14.14
N LYS A 74 49.95 1.07 14.91
CA LYS A 74 51.36 0.72 14.67
C LYS A 74 51.49 -0.24 13.47
N THR A 75 52.08 0.27 12.39
CA THR A 75 52.91 -0.42 11.36
C THR A 75 52.30 -1.26 10.21
N LYS A 76 51.07 -1.01 9.73
CA LYS A 76 50.64 -1.51 8.38
C LYS A 76 49.86 -0.48 7.54
N PHE A 77 50.43 0.73 7.44
CA PHE A 77 49.81 1.93 6.87
C PHE A 77 49.33 1.77 5.41
N ALA A 78 50.13 1.19 4.50
CA ALA A 78 49.81 1.24 3.06
C ALA A 78 48.70 0.27 2.61
N LYS A 79 48.40 -0.80 3.36
CA LYS A 79 47.43 -1.83 2.93
C LYS A 79 46.01 -1.63 3.46
N VAL A 80 45.84 -0.82 4.51
CA VAL A 80 44.55 -0.66 5.21
C VAL A 80 43.91 0.70 4.89
N VAL A 81 44.68 1.70 4.46
CA VAL A 81 44.21 3.05 4.11
C VAL A 81 43.10 3.07 3.06
N PRO A 82 43.16 2.30 1.94
CA PRO A 82 42.07 2.28 0.97
C PRO A 82 40.78 1.71 1.57
N ILE A 83 40.88 0.61 2.32
CA ILE A 83 39.74 -0.05 2.98
C ILE A 83 39.10 0.91 3.99
N PHE A 84 39.90 1.63 4.77
CA PHE A 84 39.39 2.56 5.78
C PHE A 84 38.78 3.81 5.15
N LEU A 85 39.36 4.33 4.06
CA LEU A 85 38.77 5.43 3.28
C LEU A 85 37.43 5.01 2.68
N THR A 86 37.35 3.80 2.10
CA THR A 86 36.11 3.26 1.56
C THR A 86 35.06 3.04 2.65
N CYS A 87 35.43 2.44 3.79
CA CYS A 87 34.53 2.27 4.93
C CYS A 87 34.06 3.61 5.51
N SER A 88 34.95 4.62 5.63
CA SER A 88 34.59 5.96 6.06
C SER A 88 33.70 6.69 5.05
N LEU A 89 33.92 6.50 3.75
CA LEU A 89 33.07 7.07 2.70
C LEU A 89 31.67 6.45 2.71
N ILE A 90 31.59 5.13 2.96
CA ILE A 90 30.35 4.38 3.14
C ILE A 90 29.63 4.80 4.44
N LEU A 91 30.35 4.94 5.56
CA LEU A 91 29.80 5.46 6.81
C LEU A 91 29.34 6.92 6.67
N PHE A 92 30.05 7.71 5.88
CA PHE A 92 29.71 9.11 5.55
C PHE A 92 28.43 9.21 4.72
N THR A 93 28.25 8.36 3.71
CA THR A 93 26.99 8.31 2.93
C THR A 93 25.83 7.76 3.75
N ILE A 94 26.05 6.71 4.54
CA ILE A 94 25.01 6.11 5.40
C ILE A 94 24.58 7.09 6.50
N SER A 95 25.53 7.68 7.24
CA SER A 95 25.19 8.62 8.32
C SER A 95 24.57 9.92 7.80
N GLY A 96 25.04 10.43 6.66
CA GLY A 96 24.45 11.59 5.99
C GLY A 96 23.02 11.32 5.51
N ALA A 97 22.76 10.14 4.95
CA ALA A 97 21.42 9.70 4.58
C ALA A 97 20.52 9.54 5.82
N VAL A 98 20.98 8.83 6.85
CA VAL A 98 20.22 8.60 8.10
C VAL A 98 19.92 9.91 8.83
N PHE A 99 20.86 10.85 8.88
CA PHE A 99 20.64 12.16 9.52
C PHE A 99 19.66 13.00 8.71
N ALA A 100 19.77 13.04 7.38
CA ALA A 100 18.80 13.73 6.52
C ALA A 100 17.40 13.13 6.67
N THR A 101 17.27 11.80 6.66
CA THR A 101 15.99 11.13 6.85
C THR A 101 15.39 11.46 8.22
N ASN A 102 16.16 11.39 9.31
CA ASN A 102 15.66 11.69 10.65
C ASN A 102 15.34 13.18 10.88
N PHE A 103 16.15 14.10 10.35
CA PHE A 103 15.96 15.54 10.53
C PHE A 103 14.73 16.05 9.75
N PHE A 104 14.47 15.49 8.56
CA PHE A 104 13.28 15.84 7.76
C PHE A 104 12.02 15.02 8.11
N MET A 105 12.13 13.86 8.77
CA MET A 105 10.97 13.11 9.29
C MET A 105 10.45 13.64 10.63
N GLN A 106 11.19 14.48 11.35
CA GLN A 106 10.74 15.08 12.61
C GLN A 106 9.52 16.00 12.48
N SER A 107 9.09 16.35 11.26
CA SER A 107 7.94 17.22 11.01
C SER A 107 6.60 16.51 10.75
N THR A 108 6.54 15.17 10.74
CA THR A 108 5.25 14.46 10.77
C THR A 108 4.89 14.18 12.23
N PRO A 109 3.78 14.72 12.75
CA PRO A 109 3.27 14.33 14.05
C PRO A 109 3.17 12.80 14.12
N ARG A 110 3.59 12.20 15.23
CA ARG A 110 3.26 10.80 15.46
C ARG A 110 1.74 10.68 15.51
N PRO A 111 1.14 9.69 14.84
CA PRO A 111 -0.30 9.50 14.90
C PRO A 111 -0.69 9.33 16.36
N ILE A 112 -1.77 10.01 16.76
CA ILE A 112 -2.42 9.70 18.02
C ILE A 112 -3.06 8.33 17.80
N ALA A 113 -2.62 7.33 18.58
CA ALA A 113 -3.24 6.03 18.54
C ALA A 113 -4.72 6.20 18.92
N TRP A 114 -5.59 5.68 18.07
CA TRP A 114 -7.03 5.66 18.27
C TRP A 114 -7.47 4.21 18.09
N ASN A 115 -8.52 3.81 18.81
CA ASN A 115 -9.07 2.47 18.72
C ASN A 115 -10.52 2.60 18.27
N PRO A 116 -10.92 1.93 17.18
CA PRO A 116 -12.31 1.93 16.76
C PRO A 116 -13.19 1.23 17.80
N ILE A 117 -14.45 1.63 17.83
CA ILE A 117 -15.49 0.92 18.56
C ILE A 117 -15.93 -0.25 17.65
N PRO A 118 -15.73 -1.51 18.06
CA PRO A 118 -16.17 -2.65 17.27
C PRO A 118 -17.69 -2.77 17.31
N ASN A 119 -18.27 -3.32 16.24
CA ASN A 119 -19.70 -3.66 16.15
C ASN A 119 -20.66 -2.47 16.42
N ASP A 120 -20.32 -1.28 15.93
CA ASP A 120 -21.15 -0.08 15.99
C ASP A 120 -21.59 0.36 14.58
N PRO A 121 -22.55 -0.35 13.97
CA PRO A 121 -22.91 -0.13 12.57
C PRO A 121 -23.66 1.17 12.33
N MET A 122 -23.30 1.82 11.22
CA MET A 122 -23.96 3.00 10.69
C MET A 122 -24.23 2.86 9.19
N GLY A 123 -25.29 3.53 8.72
CA GLY A 123 -25.77 3.40 7.34
C GLY A 123 -26.63 2.18 7.11
N VAL A 124 -26.82 1.82 5.84
CA VAL A 124 -27.66 0.69 5.41
C VAL A 124 -26.91 -0.07 4.33
N GLY A 125 -26.70 -1.37 4.54
CA GLY A 125 -26.00 -2.20 3.58
C GLY A 125 -26.72 -2.26 2.22
N VAL A 126 -25.95 -2.25 1.13
CA VAL A 126 -26.47 -2.35 -0.24
C VAL A 126 -25.95 -3.59 -0.98
N GLY A 127 -26.49 -3.89 -2.16
CA GLY A 127 -26.14 -5.05 -2.97
C GLY A 127 -27.12 -6.23 -2.87
N LEU A 128 -26.90 -7.25 -3.71
CA LEU A 128 -27.73 -8.46 -3.77
C LEU A 128 -27.88 -9.13 -2.40
N ASN A 129 -26.77 -9.18 -1.67
CA ASN A 129 -26.72 -9.52 -0.26
C ASN A 129 -26.27 -8.25 0.49
N PRO A 130 -27.21 -7.50 1.12
CA PRO A 130 -26.93 -6.19 1.70
C PRO A 130 -25.71 -6.15 2.62
N GLY A 131 -24.76 -5.27 2.33
CA GLY A 131 -23.55 -5.08 3.15
C GLY A 131 -22.55 -6.24 3.06
N ARG A 132 -22.69 -7.16 2.10
CA ARG A 132 -21.81 -8.33 1.99
C ARG A 132 -20.42 -7.96 1.50
N VAL A 133 -19.44 -8.36 2.30
CA VAL A 133 -18.04 -8.38 1.90
C VAL A 133 -17.51 -9.80 1.97
N VAL A 134 -17.05 -10.31 0.84
CA VAL A 134 -16.37 -11.62 0.78
C VAL A 134 -14.88 -11.39 0.83
N TRP A 135 -14.20 -12.01 1.79
CA TRP A 135 -12.75 -12.14 1.81
C TRP A 135 -12.34 -13.55 1.39
N VAL A 136 -11.59 -13.65 0.30
CA VAL A 136 -11.01 -14.91 -0.19
C VAL A 136 -9.50 -14.85 0.01
N TRP A 137 -8.96 -15.77 0.79
CA TRP A 137 -7.54 -15.89 1.05
C TRP A 137 -7.01 -17.25 0.59
N ASN A 138 -5.90 -17.26 -0.13
CA ASN A 138 -5.18 -18.49 -0.46
C ASN A 138 -3.67 -18.21 -0.48
N PRO A 139 -2.88 -18.75 0.46
CA PRO A 139 -1.44 -18.48 0.55
C PRO A 139 -0.65 -18.94 -0.69
N ASP A 140 -1.20 -19.85 -1.50
CA ASP A 140 -0.57 -20.34 -2.72
C ASP A 140 -0.80 -19.43 -3.95
N ALA A 141 -1.44 -18.26 -3.76
CA ALA A 141 -1.64 -17.29 -4.83
C ALA A 141 -0.32 -16.64 -5.28
N THR A 142 0.62 -16.45 -4.35
CA THR A 142 1.93 -15.84 -4.63
C THR A 142 3.06 -16.54 -3.89
N GLU A 143 4.27 -16.42 -4.42
CA GLU A 143 5.46 -16.95 -3.76
C GLU A 143 5.89 -16.06 -2.57
N LYS A 144 5.98 -16.66 -1.38
CA LYS A 144 6.46 -15.96 -0.17
C LYS A 144 7.82 -15.30 -0.36
N ASN A 145 8.72 -15.93 -1.11
CA ASN A 145 10.07 -15.43 -1.36
C ASN A 145 10.24 -15.08 -2.83
N LEU A 146 9.92 -13.84 -3.16
CA LEU A 146 9.96 -13.35 -4.53
C LEU A 146 11.37 -13.41 -5.14
N THR A 147 11.44 -13.82 -6.40
CA THR A 147 12.60 -13.65 -7.27
C THR A 147 12.31 -12.56 -8.28
N GLY A 148 13.11 -11.49 -8.30
CA GLY A 148 12.89 -10.36 -9.22
C GLY A 148 11.75 -9.45 -8.79
N TYR A 149 10.80 -9.18 -9.70
CA TYR A 149 9.66 -8.29 -9.45
C TYR A 149 8.40 -9.05 -9.05
N TRP A 150 7.57 -8.47 -8.17
CA TRP A 150 6.39 -9.15 -7.62
C TRP A 150 5.39 -9.63 -8.69
N TRP A 151 5.30 -8.93 -9.82
CA TRP A 151 4.39 -9.23 -10.92
C TRP A 151 4.93 -10.28 -11.92
N GLU A 152 6.17 -10.76 -11.73
CA GLU A 152 6.73 -11.78 -12.62
C GLU A 152 6.04 -13.14 -12.47
N GLN A 153 6.06 -13.93 -13.55
CA GLN A 153 5.30 -15.17 -13.66
C GLN A 153 5.70 -16.19 -12.59
N GLN A 154 6.99 -16.30 -12.27
CA GLN A 154 7.46 -17.24 -11.27
C GLN A 154 6.99 -16.92 -9.84
N ASN A 155 6.44 -15.73 -9.61
CA ASN A 155 6.00 -15.28 -8.29
C ASN A 155 4.48 -15.35 -8.08
N ASN A 156 3.71 -15.74 -9.09
CA ASN A 156 2.25 -15.72 -9.07
C ASN A 156 1.68 -17.02 -9.65
N ASN A 157 0.60 -17.51 -9.06
CA ASN A 157 -0.10 -18.70 -9.53
C ASN A 157 -1.44 -18.32 -10.17
N GLN A 158 -1.49 -18.30 -11.51
CA GLN A 158 -2.68 -17.90 -12.26
C GLN A 158 -3.90 -18.78 -11.93
N ASP A 159 -3.73 -20.10 -11.82
CA ASP A 159 -4.84 -21.01 -11.54
C ASP A 159 -5.44 -20.75 -10.14
N THR A 160 -4.59 -20.43 -9.16
CA THR A 160 -5.05 -20.02 -7.82
C THR A 160 -5.82 -18.70 -7.90
N HIS A 161 -5.35 -17.71 -8.65
CA HIS A 161 -6.08 -16.45 -8.83
C HIS A 161 -7.45 -16.67 -9.50
N ASP A 162 -7.52 -17.52 -10.53
CA ASP A 162 -8.77 -17.87 -11.22
C ASP A 162 -9.78 -18.49 -10.23
N GLN A 163 -9.32 -19.43 -9.40
CA GLN A 163 -10.14 -20.05 -8.34
C GLN A 163 -10.60 -19.03 -7.30
N MET A 164 -9.71 -18.13 -6.85
CA MET A 164 -10.07 -17.11 -5.87
C MET A 164 -11.14 -16.16 -6.40
N VAL A 165 -11.07 -15.76 -7.68
CA VAL A 165 -12.10 -14.92 -8.31
C VAL A 165 -13.42 -15.67 -8.43
N SER A 166 -13.41 -16.92 -8.90
CA SER A 166 -14.62 -17.76 -8.99
C SER A 166 -15.30 -17.91 -7.62
N ILE A 167 -14.55 -18.28 -6.57
CA ILE A 167 -15.06 -18.40 -5.19
C ILE A 167 -15.64 -17.07 -4.70
N GLY A 168 -14.95 -15.97 -4.95
CA GLY A 168 -15.37 -14.63 -4.53
C GLY A 168 -16.72 -14.24 -5.11
N ILE A 169 -16.90 -14.41 -6.42
CA ILE A 169 -18.14 -14.10 -7.13
C ILE A 169 -19.29 -15.01 -6.67
N GLN A 170 -19.06 -16.31 -6.55
CA GLN A 170 -20.07 -17.27 -6.05
C GLN A 170 -20.55 -16.91 -4.65
N ARG A 171 -19.63 -16.65 -3.71
CA ARG A 171 -19.97 -16.29 -2.33
C ARG A 171 -20.63 -14.93 -2.23
N LEU A 172 -20.23 -13.97 -3.06
CA LEU A 172 -20.85 -12.64 -3.10
C LEU A 172 -22.32 -12.76 -3.51
N ALA A 173 -22.61 -13.59 -4.50
CA ALA A 173 -23.97 -13.85 -4.96
C ALA A 173 -24.76 -14.78 -4.02
N GLY A 174 -24.08 -15.63 -3.25
CA GLY A 174 -24.71 -16.68 -2.44
C GLY A 174 -25.11 -17.89 -3.29
N THR A 175 -24.39 -18.18 -4.37
CA THR A 175 -24.59 -19.32 -5.26
C THR A 175 -23.38 -20.26 -5.23
N SER A 176 -23.42 -21.36 -5.99
CA SER A 176 -22.35 -22.36 -6.08
C SER A 176 -21.83 -22.57 -7.51
N ASN A 177 -22.12 -21.64 -8.41
CA ASN A 177 -21.78 -21.70 -9.83
C ASN A 177 -21.58 -20.28 -10.36
N ASP A 178 -20.54 -20.08 -11.17
CA ASP A 178 -20.14 -18.76 -11.67
C ASP A 178 -21.24 -18.11 -12.53
N ALA A 179 -21.87 -18.86 -13.44
CA ALA A 179 -22.89 -18.31 -14.33
C ALA A 179 -24.13 -17.82 -13.57
N ASP A 180 -24.60 -18.58 -12.58
CA ASP A 180 -25.73 -18.18 -11.73
C ASP A 180 -25.37 -17.00 -10.83
N ALA A 181 -24.12 -16.95 -10.36
CA ALA A 181 -23.62 -15.83 -9.56
C ALA A 181 -23.67 -14.52 -10.34
N TRP A 182 -23.07 -14.50 -11.54
CA TRP A 182 -23.09 -13.33 -12.41
C TRP A 182 -24.51 -12.93 -12.82
N ASP A 183 -25.36 -13.89 -13.20
CA ASP A 183 -26.76 -13.62 -13.52
C ASP A 183 -27.50 -12.91 -12.38
N ALA A 184 -27.30 -13.37 -11.13
CA ALA A 184 -27.91 -12.76 -9.96
C ALA A 184 -27.37 -11.34 -9.70
N LEU A 185 -26.06 -11.11 -9.81
CA LEU A 185 -25.43 -9.80 -9.61
C LEU A 185 -25.94 -8.78 -10.65
N PHE A 186 -25.97 -9.15 -11.93
CA PHE A 186 -26.49 -8.28 -13.00
C PHE A 186 -27.99 -8.02 -12.84
N LYS A 187 -28.80 -9.05 -12.56
CA LYS A 187 -30.24 -8.88 -12.35
C LYS A 187 -30.56 -7.96 -11.18
N HIS A 188 -29.85 -8.12 -10.07
CA HIS A 188 -30.01 -7.24 -8.93
C HIS A 188 -29.64 -5.80 -9.29
N PHE A 189 -28.46 -5.60 -9.90
CA PHE A 189 -28.01 -4.28 -10.33
C PHE A 189 -29.01 -3.62 -11.28
N ASN A 190 -29.45 -4.31 -12.33
CA ASN A 190 -30.42 -3.76 -13.28
C ASN A 190 -31.77 -3.48 -12.63
N TYR A 191 -32.22 -4.31 -11.69
CA TYR A 191 -33.48 -4.09 -10.98
C TYR A 191 -33.43 -2.80 -10.14
N VAL A 192 -32.38 -2.60 -9.33
CA VAL A 192 -32.27 -1.42 -8.46
C VAL A 192 -32.02 -0.12 -9.23
N HIS A 193 -31.44 -0.20 -10.44
CA HIS A 193 -31.27 0.95 -11.34
C HIS A 193 -32.45 1.15 -12.32
N GLY A 194 -33.58 0.45 -12.13
CA GLY A 194 -34.77 0.64 -12.95
C GLY A 194 -34.68 0.11 -14.38
N HIS A 195 -33.67 -0.72 -14.69
CA HIS A 195 -33.49 -1.40 -15.98
C HIS A 195 -34.25 -2.74 -16.07
N GLY A 196 -34.94 -3.13 -15.00
CA GLY A 196 -35.73 -4.35 -14.91
C GLY A 196 -34.95 -5.55 -14.38
N ASN A 197 -35.64 -6.67 -14.14
CA ASN A 197 -35.03 -7.91 -13.64
C ASN A 197 -34.42 -8.73 -14.79
N VAL A 198 -33.38 -8.18 -15.43
CA VAL A 198 -32.68 -8.78 -16.56
C VAL A 198 -31.18 -8.88 -16.26
N SER A 199 -30.56 -9.93 -16.77
CA SER A 199 -29.10 -10.08 -16.73
C SER A 199 -28.44 -9.16 -17.76
N TYR A 200 -27.12 -9.26 -17.92
CA TYR A 200 -26.36 -8.63 -18.99
C TYR A 200 -27.07 -8.78 -20.35
N GLN A 201 -27.19 -7.69 -21.10
CA GLN A 201 -27.70 -7.70 -22.48
C GLN A 201 -26.55 -7.44 -23.47
N PRO A 202 -26.56 -8.09 -24.66
CA PRO A 202 -25.51 -7.88 -25.65
C PRO A 202 -25.30 -6.40 -26.00
N ARG A 203 -24.04 -5.98 -26.14
CA ARG A 203 -23.59 -4.60 -26.42
C ARG A 203 -23.68 -3.62 -25.26
N GLU A 204 -24.09 -4.07 -24.08
CA GLU A 204 -23.88 -3.27 -22.88
C GLU A 204 -22.39 -3.26 -22.55
N LYS A 205 -21.82 -2.08 -22.34
CA LYS A 205 -20.37 -1.91 -22.15
C LYS A 205 -19.98 -2.02 -20.68
N ILE A 206 -18.81 -2.57 -20.42
CA ILE A 206 -18.18 -2.66 -19.09
C ILE A 206 -16.87 -1.86 -19.08
N ALA A 207 -16.70 -1.01 -18.07
CA ALA A 207 -15.42 -0.36 -17.79
C ALA A 207 -14.81 -0.90 -16.49
N ILE A 208 -13.56 -1.36 -16.56
CA ILE A 208 -12.80 -1.93 -15.44
C ILE A 208 -11.75 -0.89 -15.01
N LYS A 209 -11.95 -0.28 -13.84
CA LYS A 209 -11.01 0.69 -13.27
C LYS A 209 -9.90 -0.02 -12.50
N VAL A 210 -8.69 -0.02 -13.05
CA VAL A 210 -7.49 -0.62 -12.40
C VAL A 210 -6.65 0.42 -11.67
N ASN A 211 -6.01 0.06 -10.56
CA ASN A 211 -5.11 0.97 -9.84
C ASN A 211 -3.68 0.91 -10.41
N LEU A 212 -3.29 1.90 -11.22
CA LEU A 212 -1.92 2.00 -11.78
C LEU A 212 -1.16 3.20 -11.20
N ASN A 213 -1.47 3.58 -9.97
CA ASN A 213 -1.08 4.86 -9.38
C ASN A 213 0.44 5.08 -9.32
N SER A 214 1.25 4.01 -9.33
CA SER A 214 2.69 4.04 -9.19
C SER A 214 3.45 4.09 -10.52
N ALA A 215 2.78 3.83 -11.65
CA ALA A 215 3.37 3.75 -13.00
C ALA A 215 4.00 5.05 -13.59
N LEU A 216 4.08 6.16 -12.83
CA LEU A 216 4.64 7.45 -13.29
C LEU A 216 5.90 7.92 -12.55
N ASN A 217 6.60 7.04 -11.82
CA ASN A 217 7.65 7.47 -10.90
C ASN A 217 9.05 7.65 -11.50
N GLY A 218 9.28 7.38 -12.79
CA GLY A 218 10.62 7.42 -13.39
C GLY A 218 10.85 8.46 -14.49
N ILE A 219 12.14 8.66 -14.82
CA ILE A 219 12.58 9.44 -15.99
C ILE A 219 12.74 8.46 -17.15
N GLY A 220 11.99 8.67 -18.22
CA GLY A 220 12.09 7.87 -19.43
C GLY A 220 10.73 7.54 -20.02
N ASP A 221 10.71 6.58 -20.94
CA ASP A 221 9.50 5.99 -21.47
C ASP A 221 8.76 5.25 -20.33
N PRO A 222 7.50 5.59 -19.99
CA PRO A 222 6.77 4.94 -18.91
C PRO A 222 6.38 3.49 -19.23
N TYR A 223 6.33 3.08 -20.50
CA TYR A 223 5.86 1.75 -20.88
C TYR A 223 6.86 0.64 -20.58
N VAL A 224 8.16 0.95 -20.62
CA VAL A 224 9.25 -0.01 -20.37
C VAL A 224 9.78 0.05 -18.94
N GLN A 225 9.19 0.88 -18.07
CA GLN A 225 9.62 0.99 -16.69
C GLN A 225 9.17 -0.22 -15.87
N GLU A 226 10.11 -0.79 -15.14
CA GLU A 226 9.93 -1.95 -14.29
C GLU A 226 10.39 -1.61 -12.87
N ASP A 227 9.47 -1.71 -11.92
CA ASP A 227 9.73 -1.50 -10.50
C ASP A 227 8.94 -2.49 -9.64
N ASN A 228 9.14 -2.40 -8.33
CA ASN A 228 8.42 -3.18 -7.32
C ASN A 228 7.38 -2.32 -6.59
N ASP A 229 7.01 -1.17 -7.16
CA ASP A 229 5.91 -0.40 -6.62
C ASP A 229 4.62 -1.17 -6.89
N ARG A 230 3.68 -1.08 -5.94
CA ARG A 230 2.44 -1.81 -6.00
C ARG A 230 1.46 -1.11 -6.93
N ASP A 231 1.12 -1.78 -8.03
CA ASP A 231 0.00 -1.47 -8.92
C ASP A 231 -0.88 -2.72 -9.09
N ALA A 232 -1.97 -2.66 -9.83
CA ALA A 232 -2.94 -3.75 -9.98
C ALA A 232 -2.26 -5.05 -10.47
N SER A 233 -2.66 -6.19 -9.90
CA SER A 233 -2.16 -7.50 -10.32
C SER A 233 -2.72 -7.87 -11.71
N PRO A 234 -1.87 -8.12 -12.72
CA PRO A 234 -2.36 -8.55 -14.03
C PRO A 234 -3.03 -9.92 -13.97
N TYR A 235 -2.68 -10.77 -13.00
CA TYR A 235 -3.28 -12.10 -12.82
C TYR A 235 -4.72 -12.01 -12.30
N VAL A 236 -5.01 -11.05 -11.41
CA VAL A 236 -6.38 -10.79 -10.91
C VAL A 236 -7.25 -10.20 -12.02
N VAL A 237 -6.71 -9.24 -12.77
CA VAL A 237 -7.43 -8.63 -13.91
C VAL A 237 -7.71 -9.68 -15.00
N LYS A 238 -6.73 -10.54 -15.31
CA LYS A 238 -6.91 -11.67 -16.22
C LYS A 238 -8.00 -12.64 -15.73
N SER A 239 -7.97 -13.01 -14.45
CA SER A 239 -8.97 -13.91 -13.86
C SER A 239 -10.39 -13.34 -14.02
N LEU A 240 -10.54 -12.02 -13.82
CA LEU A 240 -11.81 -11.33 -14.06
C LEU A 240 -12.20 -11.33 -15.55
N LEU A 241 -11.28 -11.09 -16.47
CA LEU A 241 -11.58 -11.16 -17.90
C LEU A 241 -12.07 -12.55 -18.33
N ARG A 242 -11.44 -13.62 -17.86
CA ARG A 242 -11.91 -15.00 -18.10
C ARG A 242 -13.34 -15.22 -17.59
N GLN A 243 -13.68 -14.67 -16.42
CA GLN A 243 -15.06 -14.71 -15.93
C GLN A 243 -16.02 -13.95 -16.87
N LEU A 244 -15.69 -12.73 -17.28
CA LEU A 244 -16.57 -11.92 -18.13
C LEU A 244 -16.71 -12.51 -19.55
N VAL A 245 -15.62 -12.98 -20.15
CA VAL A 245 -15.58 -13.45 -21.54
C VAL A 245 -16.00 -14.92 -21.62
N ASP A 246 -15.35 -15.81 -20.88
CA ASP A 246 -15.52 -17.25 -21.05
C ASP A 246 -16.76 -17.80 -20.33
N VAL A 247 -17.11 -17.24 -19.16
CA VAL A 247 -18.26 -17.71 -18.38
C VAL A 247 -19.54 -17.00 -18.78
N ILE A 248 -19.52 -15.66 -18.87
CA ILE A 248 -20.72 -14.87 -19.17
C ILE A 248 -20.94 -14.73 -20.68
N GLY A 249 -19.87 -14.79 -21.48
CA GLY A 249 -19.95 -14.62 -22.93
C GLY A 249 -20.00 -13.14 -23.37
N ILE A 250 -19.45 -12.22 -22.58
CA ILE A 250 -19.36 -10.80 -22.94
C ILE A 250 -18.35 -10.65 -24.07
N PRO A 251 -18.71 -10.02 -25.21
CA PRO A 251 -17.76 -9.72 -26.26
C PRO A 251 -16.61 -8.85 -25.73
N GLU A 252 -15.37 -9.22 -26.04
CA GLU A 252 -14.18 -8.46 -25.61
C GLU A 252 -14.25 -6.98 -26.00
N ALA A 253 -14.77 -6.66 -27.19
CA ALA A 253 -14.95 -5.29 -27.68
C ALA A 253 -15.95 -4.44 -26.87
N ASP A 254 -16.74 -5.06 -25.98
CA ASP A 254 -17.62 -4.35 -25.05
C ASP A 254 -16.95 -4.11 -23.68
N ILE A 255 -15.69 -4.54 -23.50
CA ILE A 255 -14.93 -4.41 -22.26
C ILE A 255 -13.79 -3.39 -22.45
N THR A 256 -13.71 -2.42 -21.54
CA THR A 256 -12.60 -1.47 -21.44
C THR A 256 -11.87 -1.62 -20.11
N ILE A 257 -10.56 -1.86 -20.10
CA ILE A 257 -9.71 -1.71 -18.92
C ILE A 257 -9.08 -0.32 -18.96
N PHE A 258 -9.17 0.45 -17.86
CA PHE A 258 -8.66 1.82 -17.89
C PHE A 258 -8.02 2.35 -16.60
N ASP A 259 -7.10 3.30 -16.79
CA ASP A 259 -6.75 4.36 -15.82
C ASP A 259 -6.50 5.66 -16.61
N ALA A 260 -7.38 6.65 -16.45
CA ALA A 260 -7.29 7.92 -17.19
C ALA A 260 -6.09 8.79 -16.78
N SER A 261 -5.45 8.48 -15.64
CA SER A 261 -4.42 9.31 -15.04
C SER A 261 -3.01 8.73 -15.17
N ARG A 262 -2.88 7.47 -15.60
CA ARG A 262 -1.61 6.72 -15.60
C ARG A 262 -1.44 5.94 -16.91
N PRO A 263 -0.20 5.78 -17.39
CA PRO A 263 0.09 4.90 -18.51
C PRO A 263 0.04 3.44 -18.05
N MET A 264 -0.32 2.55 -18.97
CA MET A 264 -0.37 1.12 -18.71
C MET A 264 0.92 0.46 -19.18
N ALA A 265 1.81 0.15 -18.23
CA ALA A 265 3.14 -0.38 -18.52
C ALA A 265 3.10 -1.78 -19.19
N ASN A 266 4.12 -2.09 -19.99
CA ASN A 266 4.23 -3.35 -20.74
C ASN A 266 4.18 -4.58 -19.83
N TRP A 267 4.77 -4.51 -18.63
CA TRP A 267 4.78 -5.65 -17.70
C TRP A 267 3.36 -6.05 -17.27
N PHE A 268 2.44 -5.08 -17.15
CA PHE A 268 1.04 -5.29 -16.83
C PHE A 268 0.27 -5.69 -18.08
N TYR A 269 0.30 -4.85 -19.12
CA TYR A 269 -0.46 -5.04 -20.36
C TYR A 269 -0.20 -6.42 -20.99
N ASN A 270 1.07 -6.79 -21.20
CA ASN A 270 1.41 -8.05 -21.88
C ASN A 270 0.95 -9.28 -21.08
N ARG A 271 0.93 -9.20 -19.74
CA ARG A 271 0.47 -10.30 -18.89
C ARG A 271 -1.04 -10.46 -18.89
N VAL A 272 -1.78 -9.36 -19.06
CA VAL A 272 -3.23 -9.43 -19.27
C VAL A 272 -3.54 -9.93 -20.69
N TYR A 273 -2.89 -9.34 -21.70
CA TYR A 273 -3.18 -9.56 -23.13
C TYR A 273 -2.88 -10.98 -23.65
N TYR A 274 -1.74 -11.58 -23.27
CA TYR A 274 -1.32 -12.91 -23.75
C TYR A 274 -1.61 -14.01 -22.75
N GLN A 275 -1.95 -15.22 -23.20
CA GLN A 275 -2.20 -16.40 -22.36
C GLN A 275 -1.11 -16.64 -21.32
N THR A 276 0.16 -16.50 -21.73
CA THR A 276 1.32 -16.59 -20.86
C THR A 276 2.36 -15.57 -21.30
N TYR A 277 2.92 -14.82 -20.34
CA TYR A 277 3.98 -13.86 -20.61
C TYR A 277 5.00 -13.80 -19.46
N PRO A 278 6.31 -13.86 -19.76
CA PRO A 278 6.91 -14.08 -21.09
C PRO A 278 6.75 -15.53 -21.57
N ALA A 279 6.74 -15.74 -22.88
CA ALA A 279 6.73 -17.08 -23.48
C ALA A 279 7.46 -17.08 -24.83
N ASP A 280 8.00 -18.24 -25.24
CA ASP A 280 8.65 -18.41 -26.54
C ASP A 280 7.66 -18.16 -27.71
N GLN A 281 6.42 -18.61 -27.54
CA GLN A 281 5.31 -18.34 -28.44
C GLN A 281 4.25 -17.54 -27.70
N LEU A 282 4.03 -16.30 -28.11
CA LEU A 282 2.97 -15.45 -27.59
C LEU A 282 1.65 -15.79 -28.28
N ILE A 283 0.65 -16.17 -27.48
CA ILE A 283 -0.72 -16.45 -27.91
C ILE A 283 -1.62 -15.40 -27.28
N GLU A 284 -2.29 -14.61 -28.11
CA GLU A 284 -3.22 -13.57 -27.67
C GLU A 284 -4.42 -14.24 -26.99
N GLU A 285 -4.79 -13.72 -25.81
CA GLU A 285 -5.95 -14.20 -25.05
C GLU A 285 -7.10 -13.20 -25.10
N PHE A 286 -6.80 -11.90 -25.00
CA PHE A 286 -7.79 -10.83 -25.03
C PHE A 286 -7.43 -9.72 -26.04
N PRO A 287 -7.33 -10.04 -27.34
CA PRO A 287 -6.91 -9.09 -28.38
C PRO A 287 -7.92 -7.98 -28.67
N ASP A 288 -9.21 -8.20 -28.40
CA ASP A 288 -10.28 -7.27 -28.76
C ASP A 288 -10.76 -6.42 -27.56
N VAL A 289 -10.18 -6.61 -26.37
CA VAL A 289 -10.42 -5.75 -25.19
C VAL A 289 -9.77 -4.38 -25.40
N HIS A 290 -10.47 -3.31 -24.99
CA HIS A 290 -9.93 -1.95 -25.03
C HIS A 290 -9.04 -1.67 -23.83
N TYR A 291 -7.76 -1.35 -24.04
CA TYR A 291 -6.82 -0.98 -22.98
C TYR A 291 -6.55 0.53 -23.03
N VAL A 292 -7.26 1.29 -22.19
CA VAL A 292 -7.25 2.77 -22.23
C VAL A 292 -6.38 3.34 -21.12
N ASP A 293 -5.42 4.18 -21.48
CA ASP A 293 -4.53 4.82 -20.51
C ASP A 293 -4.38 6.34 -20.77
N SER A 294 -3.61 7.04 -19.94
CA SER A 294 -3.50 8.51 -20.04
C SER A 294 -2.77 9.03 -21.28
N VAL A 295 -2.03 8.19 -22.01
CA VAL A 295 -1.10 8.61 -23.07
C VAL A 295 -1.38 7.92 -24.42
N GLY A 296 -1.81 6.66 -24.46
CA GLY A 296 -2.03 5.87 -25.69
C GLY A 296 -0.79 5.77 -26.58
N GLY A 297 0.36 5.61 -25.95
CA GLY A 297 1.67 5.89 -26.55
C GLY A 297 2.47 4.65 -27.00
N ASP A 298 1.95 3.45 -26.79
CA ASP A 298 2.60 2.19 -27.18
C ASP A 298 1.53 1.18 -27.65
N THR A 299 1.96 0.13 -28.34
CA THR A 299 1.12 -0.76 -29.15
C THR A 299 0.03 -1.42 -28.30
N GLY A 300 -1.22 -1.34 -28.77
CA GLY A 300 -2.38 -1.93 -28.10
C GLY A 300 -2.96 -1.11 -26.96
N ARG A 301 -2.43 0.10 -26.67
CA ARG A 301 -3.00 1.02 -25.69
C ARG A 301 -3.61 2.23 -26.37
N GLU A 302 -4.84 2.51 -26.00
CA GLU A 302 -5.63 3.64 -26.48
C GLU A 302 -5.47 4.83 -25.52
N GLN A 303 -5.40 6.04 -26.08
CA GLN A 303 -5.40 7.24 -25.25
C GLN A 303 -6.81 7.51 -24.74
N VAL A 304 -6.93 7.84 -23.46
CA VAL A 304 -8.18 8.30 -22.87
C VAL A 304 -8.74 9.52 -23.60
N ILE A 305 -10.03 9.49 -23.91
CA ILE A 305 -10.75 10.54 -24.63
C ILE A 305 -11.73 11.24 -23.67
N PRO A 306 -11.72 12.58 -23.58
CA PRO A 306 -12.70 13.32 -22.78
C PRO A 306 -14.10 13.22 -23.36
N SER A 307 -15.10 13.06 -22.50
CA SER A 307 -16.52 13.19 -22.85
C SER A 307 -17.03 14.63 -22.63
N SER A 308 -18.34 14.84 -22.78
CA SER A 308 -19.02 16.08 -22.36
C SER A 308 -19.44 16.08 -20.89
N GLU A 309 -19.40 14.94 -20.20
CA GLU A 309 -19.94 14.81 -18.85
C GLU A 309 -18.96 15.35 -17.81
N GLN A 310 -19.52 16.07 -16.84
CA GLN A 310 -18.78 16.71 -15.77
C GLN A 310 -19.19 16.17 -14.40
N LEU A 311 -18.21 15.99 -13.53
CA LEU A 311 -18.36 15.72 -12.10
C LEU A 311 -18.04 17.00 -11.31
N PHE A 312 -18.93 17.37 -10.40
CA PHE A 312 -18.78 18.52 -9.53
C PHE A 312 -18.47 18.07 -8.10
N PHE A 313 -17.23 18.26 -7.64
CA PHE A 313 -16.90 17.97 -6.25
C PHE A 313 -17.48 19.05 -5.32
N SER A 314 -17.82 18.64 -4.10
CA SER A 314 -18.39 19.52 -3.07
C SER A 314 -17.46 20.68 -2.65
N ASP A 315 -16.16 20.64 -2.97
CA ASP A 315 -15.22 21.75 -2.77
C ASP A 315 -15.20 22.77 -3.93
N GLY A 316 -16.02 22.54 -4.97
CA GLY A 316 -16.13 23.35 -6.18
C GLY A 316 -15.19 22.96 -7.31
N VAL A 317 -14.38 21.91 -7.13
CA VAL A 317 -13.53 21.38 -8.21
C VAL A 317 -14.38 20.63 -9.23
N ILE A 318 -14.15 20.89 -10.52
CA ILE A 318 -14.89 20.24 -11.62
C ILE A 318 -13.96 19.30 -12.39
N ARG A 319 -14.47 18.14 -12.80
CA ARG A 319 -13.74 17.13 -13.57
C ARG A 319 -14.51 16.65 -14.79
N THR A 320 -13.80 16.31 -15.85
CA THR A 320 -14.36 15.75 -17.08
C THR A 320 -14.17 14.23 -17.08
N LEU A 321 -15.23 13.49 -17.39
CA LEU A 321 -15.20 12.03 -17.40
C LEU A 321 -14.69 11.51 -18.77
N PRO A 322 -13.99 10.36 -18.81
CA PRO A 322 -13.66 9.67 -20.05
C PRO A 322 -14.90 9.15 -20.78
N THR A 323 -14.86 9.12 -22.11
CA THR A 323 -15.91 8.50 -22.94
C THR A 323 -16.12 7.03 -22.57
N SER A 324 -15.06 6.28 -22.28
CA SER A 324 -15.15 4.87 -21.86
C SER A 324 -15.94 4.67 -20.57
N VAL A 325 -15.92 5.64 -19.66
CA VAL A 325 -16.69 5.62 -18.40
C VAL A 325 -18.14 6.02 -18.64
N VAL A 326 -18.37 7.07 -19.44
CA VAL A 326 -19.71 7.57 -19.73
C VAL A 326 -20.53 6.56 -20.53
N GLU A 327 -19.93 5.92 -21.54
CA GLU A 327 -20.59 4.93 -22.39
C GLU A 327 -20.77 3.56 -21.73
N ALA A 328 -19.99 3.26 -20.68
CA ALA A 328 -20.17 2.03 -19.91
C ALA A 328 -21.54 2.03 -19.24
N LYS A 329 -22.19 0.86 -19.25
CA LYS A 329 -23.37 0.62 -18.41
C LYS A 329 -22.96 0.12 -17.03
N TYR A 330 -21.89 -0.67 -16.96
CA TYR A 330 -21.39 -1.24 -15.71
C TYR A 330 -19.93 -0.85 -15.50
N ILE A 331 -19.58 -0.57 -14.25
CA ILE A 331 -18.20 -0.36 -13.81
C ILE A 331 -17.80 -1.51 -12.87
N ILE A 332 -16.57 -1.97 -13.01
CA ILE A 332 -15.90 -2.82 -12.02
C ILE A 332 -14.70 -2.05 -11.48
N ASP A 333 -14.69 -1.78 -10.18
CA ASP A 333 -13.60 -1.06 -9.51
C ASP A 333 -12.61 -2.06 -8.88
N ILE A 334 -11.33 -1.94 -9.21
CA ILE A 334 -10.26 -2.81 -8.68
C ILE A 334 -9.29 -1.99 -7.81
N PRO A 335 -9.63 -1.71 -6.54
CA PRO A 335 -8.74 -1.02 -5.61
C PRO A 335 -7.66 -1.94 -5.05
N ILE A 336 -6.69 -1.34 -4.37
CA ILE A 336 -5.62 -2.06 -3.67
C ILE A 336 -5.54 -1.52 -2.24
N PRO A 337 -5.52 -2.37 -1.19
CA PRO A 337 -5.38 -1.93 0.19
C PRO A 337 -3.98 -1.38 0.46
N LYS A 338 -3.89 -0.04 0.52
CA LYS A 338 -2.61 0.67 0.70
C LYS A 338 -2.66 1.64 1.88
N ARG A 339 -1.61 1.66 2.72
CA ARG A 339 -1.34 2.85 3.55
C ARG A 339 -0.90 4.00 2.66
N HIS A 340 -1.33 5.23 2.92
CA HIS A 340 -0.94 6.40 2.14
C HIS A 340 -0.08 7.37 2.95
N VAL A 341 0.96 7.95 2.31
CA VAL A 341 1.92 8.84 3.00
C VAL A 341 1.32 10.18 3.40
N ILE A 342 0.40 10.72 2.59
CA ILE A 342 -0.31 11.96 2.93
C ILE A 342 -1.18 11.69 4.14
N ASN A 343 -0.84 12.36 5.26
CA ASN A 343 -1.50 12.29 6.56
C ASN A 343 -1.73 10.88 7.13
N MET A 344 -0.99 9.87 6.66
CA MET A 344 -1.21 8.48 7.06
C MET A 344 -2.65 8.01 6.76
N GLY A 345 -3.20 8.43 5.63
CA GLY A 345 -4.50 7.95 5.14
C GLY A 345 -4.43 6.54 4.56
N VAL A 346 -5.49 6.13 3.87
CA VAL A 346 -5.56 4.88 3.11
C VAL A 346 -5.77 5.15 1.62
N SER A 347 -5.52 4.15 0.78
CA SER A 347 -6.01 4.11 -0.59
C SER A 347 -6.79 2.81 -0.74
N LEU A 348 -8.06 2.93 -1.10
CA LEU A 348 -9.08 1.88 -1.19
C LEU A 348 -10.00 2.21 -2.39
N SER A 349 -11.23 1.68 -2.47
CA SER A 349 -12.15 1.88 -3.63
C SER A 349 -12.40 3.35 -3.95
N GLY A 350 -12.84 4.15 -2.97
CA GLY A 350 -13.19 5.56 -3.21
C GLY A 350 -12.03 6.39 -3.75
N LYS A 351 -10.79 6.03 -3.41
CA LYS A 351 -9.59 6.70 -3.92
C LYS A 351 -9.10 6.14 -5.26
N ASN A 352 -9.46 4.90 -5.61
CA ASN A 352 -9.11 4.33 -6.91
C ASN A 352 -9.78 5.10 -8.06
N PHE A 353 -10.97 5.65 -7.81
CA PHE A 353 -11.67 6.50 -8.77
C PHE A 353 -10.96 7.81 -9.12
N PHE A 354 -9.90 8.23 -8.40
CA PHE A 354 -9.09 9.38 -8.80
C PHE A 354 -8.44 9.19 -10.18
N GLY A 355 -8.31 7.96 -10.68
CA GLY A 355 -7.88 7.71 -12.05
C GLY A 355 -9.02 7.70 -13.08
N SER A 356 -10.18 8.30 -12.80
CA SER A 356 -11.39 8.19 -13.65
C SER A 356 -11.85 9.52 -14.25
N PHE A 357 -10.97 10.50 -14.31
CA PHE A 357 -11.21 11.80 -14.95
C PHE A 357 -9.94 12.30 -15.66
N ILE A 358 -10.12 13.28 -16.54
CA ILE A 358 -9.09 13.74 -17.49
C ILE A 358 -8.06 14.66 -16.82
N GLU A 359 -8.49 15.51 -15.90
CA GLU A 359 -7.64 16.52 -15.28
C GLU A 359 -6.69 15.95 -14.21
N PRO A 360 -5.59 16.64 -13.86
CA PRO A 360 -4.64 16.16 -12.88
C PRO A 360 -5.25 15.91 -11.48
N VAL A 361 -5.00 14.71 -10.95
CA VAL A 361 -5.39 14.30 -9.58
C VAL A 361 -4.81 15.23 -8.50
N SER A 362 -3.65 15.84 -8.75
CA SER A 362 -2.96 16.73 -7.80
C SER A 362 -3.84 17.87 -7.30
N ASP A 363 -4.79 18.29 -8.12
CA ASP A 363 -5.64 19.43 -7.85
C ASP A 363 -6.72 19.10 -6.81
N LEU A 364 -7.01 17.80 -6.57
CA LEU A 364 -7.89 17.32 -5.49
C LEU A 364 -7.17 17.07 -4.17
N HIS A 365 -5.83 17.13 -4.13
CA HIS A 365 -5.09 16.85 -2.89
C HIS A 365 -5.46 17.78 -1.73
N PRO A 366 -5.68 19.10 -1.91
CA PRO A 366 -6.16 19.96 -0.83
C PRO A 366 -7.51 19.50 -0.27
N TYR A 367 -8.43 19.09 -1.14
CA TYR A 367 -9.75 18.59 -0.74
C TYR A 367 -9.65 17.27 0.02
N LEU A 368 -8.89 16.32 -0.49
CA LEU A 368 -8.62 15.04 0.18
C LEU A 368 -8.03 15.25 1.59
N ILE A 369 -7.07 16.19 1.73
CA ILE A 369 -6.47 16.52 3.03
C ILE A 369 -7.52 17.14 3.97
N SER A 370 -8.35 18.04 3.44
CA SER A 370 -9.44 18.66 4.20
C SER A 370 -10.45 17.64 4.71
N GLY A 371 -10.85 16.69 3.86
CA GLY A 371 -11.82 15.63 4.16
C GLY A 371 -11.34 14.60 5.18
N MET A 372 -10.06 14.62 5.59
CA MET A 372 -9.57 13.85 6.73
C MET A 372 -9.90 14.52 8.08
N THR A 373 -10.45 15.73 8.07
CA THR A 373 -10.96 16.39 9.28
C THR A 373 -12.43 16.06 9.45
N LEU A 374 -12.81 15.49 10.59
CA LEU A 374 -14.20 15.13 10.88
C LEU A 374 -15.15 16.32 10.64
N GLY A 375 -16.24 16.06 9.92
CA GLY A 375 -17.24 17.06 9.55
C GLY A 375 -16.96 17.83 8.26
N ASN A 376 -15.73 17.82 7.75
CA ASN A 376 -15.46 18.35 6.41
C ASN A 376 -15.90 17.33 5.34
N PRO A 377 -16.43 17.80 4.19
CA PRO A 377 -16.73 16.91 3.07
C PRO A 377 -15.48 16.18 2.57
N ALA A 378 -15.65 14.99 2.00
CA ALA A 378 -14.55 14.17 1.48
C ALA A 378 -14.81 13.74 0.02
N PRO A 379 -13.83 13.89 -0.88
CA PRO A 379 -14.02 13.66 -2.32
C PRO A 379 -14.47 12.24 -2.68
N GLN A 380 -14.14 11.25 -1.84
CA GLN A 380 -14.55 9.87 -2.07
C GLN A 380 -16.07 9.70 -2.01
N VAL A 381 -16.78 10.54 -1.23
CA VAL A 381 -18.24 10.48 -1.15
C VAL A 381 -18.87 11.04 -2.43
N ASP A 382 -18.33 12.14 -2.98
CA ASP A 382 -18.77 12.63 -4.31
C ASP A 382 -18.61 11.53 -5.37
N LEU A 383 -17.49 10.80 -5.35
CA LEU A 383 -17.19 9.74 -6.32
C LEU A 383 -18.11 8.52 -6.18
N PHE A 384 -18.46 8.13 -4.95
CA PHE A 384 -19.43 7.06 -4.71
C PHE A 384 -20.86 7.48 -5.02
N ALA A 385 -21.20 8.75 -4.85
CA ALA A 385 -22.55 9.25 -5.12
C ALA A 385 -22.79 9.48 -6.62
N TYR A 386 -21.74 9.80 -7.38
CA TYR A 386 -21.88 10.22 -8.77
C TYR A 386 -22.43 9.12 -9.69
N GLU A 387 -23.45 9.46 -10.48
CA GLU A 387 -24.20 8.52 -11.32
C GLU A 387 -23.32 7.77 -12.33
N HIS A 388 -22.29 8.41 -12.89
CA HIS A 388 -21.41 7.79 -13.88
C HIS A 388 -20.24 7.00 -13.27
N LEU A 389 -20.08 7.01 -11.95
CA LEU A 389 -19.05 6.25 -11.23
C LEU A 389 -19.68 5.28 -10.24
N GLY A 390 -19.89 5.69 -8.99
CA GLY A 390 -20.51 4.83 -7.98
C GLY A 390 -21.90 4.33 -8.40
N GLY A 391 -22.71 5.19 -9.03
CA GLY A 391 -24.03 4.81 -9.57
C GLY A 391 -24.01 3.80 -10.72
N LYS A 392 -22.83 3.51 -11.30
CA LYS A 392 -22.64 2.46 -12.33
C LYS A 392 -21.83 1.28 -11.83
N THR A 393 -21.33 1.30 -10.60
CA THR A 393 -20.39 0.27 -10.13
C THR A 393 -21.14 -1.01 -9.76
N LEU A 394 -20.97 -2.04 -10.58
CA LEU A 394 -21.56 -3.36 -10.40
C LEU A 394 -20.83 -4.17 -9.33
N LEU A 395 -19.50 -4.04 -9.28
CA LEU A 395 -18.62 -4.85 -8.45
C LEU A 395 -17.40 -4.03 -7.99
N TYR A 396 -17.09 -4.13 -6.71
CA TYR A 396 -15.80 -3.76 -6.13
C TYR A 396 -14.99 -5.03 -5.90
N LEU A 397 -13.81 -5.13 -6.54
CA LEU A 397 -12.87 -6.25 -6.44
C LEU A 397 -11.54 -5.74 -5.84
N GLY A 398 -11.41 -5.80 -4.52
CA GLY A 398 -10.19 -5.40 -3.82
C GLY A 398 -9.05 -6.39 -4.06
N ASP A 399 -8.01 -5.94 -4.78
CA ASP A 399 -6.78 -6.69 -5.04
C ASP A 399 -5.79 -6.54 -3.87
N GLY A 400 -5.96 -7.39 -2.87
CA GLY A 400 -5.08 -7.54 -1.71
C GLY A 400 -4.05 -8.67 -1.86
N THR A 401 -3.65 -9.06 -3.07
CA THR A 401 -2.59 -10.07 -3.27
C THR A 401 -1.28 -9.62 -2.63
N PHE A 402 -0.95 -8.34 -2.83
CA PHE A 402 0.11 -7.63 -2.11
C PHE A 402 -0.43 -6.32 -1.53
N ALA A 403 -0.41 -6.17 -0.21
CA ALA A 403 -0.75 -4.94 0.50
C ALA A 403 0.50 -4.10 0.85
N THR A 404 0.29 -2.87 1.31
CA THR A 404 1.39 -1.97 1.73
C THR A 404 1.23 -1.51 3.18
N LYS A 405 2.35 -1.45 3.92
CA LYS A 405 2.36 -1.03 5.33
C LYS A 405 2.74 0.42 5.58
N VAL A 406 3.64 0.97 4.78
CA VAL A 406 4.34 2.23 5.10
C VAL A 406 4.06 3.32 4.09
N ASP A 407 3.75 3.00 2.85
CA ASP A 407 3.43 4.00 1.84
C ASP A 407 2.52 3.37 0.77
N HIS A 408 2.23 4.11 -0.29
CA HIS A 408 1.29 3.68 -1.32
C HIS A 408 1.93 2.81 -2.41
N LYS A 409 3.16 2.34 -2.20
CA LYS A 409 4.02 1.72 -3.23
C LYS A 409 4.69 0.44 -2.75
N THR A 410 5.33 0.47 -1.59
CA THR A 410 6.19 -0.58 -1.08
C THR A 410 5.34 -1.75 -0.56
N ILE A 411 5.35 -2.86 -1.30
CA ILE A 411 4.73 -4.12 -0.86
C ILE A 411 5.32 -4.60 0.46
N ALA A 412 4.49 -5.20 1.31
CA ALA A 412 4.92 -5.70 2.60
C ALA A 412 4.16 -6.97 2.99
N LYS A 413 4.88 -7.90 3.61
CA LYS A 413 4.32 -9.10 4.24
C LYS A 413 3.62 -8.73 5.53
N PHE A 414 2.47 -9.32 5.82
CA PHE A 414 1.71 -9.06 7.04
C PHE A 414 2.10 -10.06 8.14
N LEU A 415 2.25 -9.56 9.36
CA LEU A 415 2.59 -10.38 10.53
C LEU A 415 1.34 -10.96 11.19
N MET A 416 0.18 -10.30 11.04
CA MET A 416 -1.07 -10.76 11.62
C MET A 416 -1.46 -12.15 11.10
N TYR A 417 -2.17 -12.90 11.94
CA TYR A 417 -2.82 -14.15 11.53
C TYR A 417 -3.89 -13.85 10.47
N PRO A 418 -4.02 -14.65 9.38
CA PRO A 418 -3.32 -15.91 9.11
C PRO A 418 -2.04 -15.80 8.28
N PHE A 419 -1.62 -14.59 7.90
CA PHE A 419 -0.53 -14.36 6.96
C PHE A 419 0.83 -14.81 7.51
N ASN A 420 1.08 -14.65 8.81
CA ASN A 420 2.28 -15.19 9.48
C ASN A 420 3.60 -14.84 8.78
N ASP A 421 3.84 -13.54 8.57
CA ASP A 421 4.98 -13.00 7.83
C ASP A 421 5.01 -13.49 6.38
N ASP A 422 3.87 -13.36 5.69
CA ASP A 422 3.69 -13.66 4.27
C ASP A 422 2.91 -12.54 3.57
N TRP A 423 2.86 -12.58 2.24
CA TRP A 423 2.01 -11.67 1.47
C TRP A 423 0.54 -11.88 1.82
N THR A 424 -0.25 -10.82 1.65
CA THR A 424 -1.66 -10.85 2.06
C THR A 424 -2.48 -11.83 1.24
N ASN A 425 -2.12 -12.14 -0.01
CA ASN A 425 -2.71 -13.26 -0.76
C ASN A 425 -4.25 -13.26 -0.74
N SER A 426 -4.84 -12.06 -0.77
CA SER A 426 -6.26 -11.83 -0.47
C SER A 426 -6.98 -11.15 -1.62
N LEU A 427 -8.22 -11.52 -1.86
CA LEU A 427 -9.16 -10.78 -2.70
C LEU A 427 -10.41 -10.43 -1.88
N PHE A 428 -10.96 -9.25 -2.12
CA PHE A 428 -12.17 -8.74 -1.46
C PHE A 428 -13.26 -8.45 -2.50
N PHE A 429 -14.51 -8.85 -2.25
CA PHE A 429 -15.61 -8.68 -3.20
C PHE A 429 -16.82 -8.07 -2.51
N SER A 430 -17.45 -7.07 -3.15
CA SER A 430 -18.65 -6.41 -2.63
C SER A 430 -19.42 -5.69 -3.74
N GLN A 431 -20.72 -5.47 -3.52
CA GLN A 431 -21.51 -4.44 -4.23
C GLN A 431 -21.76 -3.20 -3.36
N ASP A 432 -21.33 -3.23 -2.09
CA ASP A 432 -21.38 -2.14 -1.13
C ASP A 432 -19.99 -1.47 -1.01
N PRO A 433 -19.82 -0.22 -1.49
CA PRO A 433 -18.54 0.49 -1.47
C PRO A 433 -18.05 0.82 -0.06
N VAL A 434 -18.98 1.07 0.86
CA VAL A 434 -18.64 1.48 2.22
C VAL A 434 -18.18 0.26 3.01
N ALA A 435 -18.87 -0.86 2.87
CA ALA A 435 -18.54 -2.09 3.57
C ALA A 435 -17.16 -2.63 3.14
N ILE A 436 -16.86 -2.69 1.85
CA ILE A 436 -15.58 -3.24 1.36
C ILE A 436 -14.38 -2.40 1.82
N ASP A 437 -14.51 -1.07 1.78
CA ASP A 437 -13.46 -0.19 2.27
C ASP A 437 -13.32 -0.29 3.79
N SER A 438 -14.41 -0.48 4.54
CA SER A 438 -14.36 -0.71 5.99
C SER A 438 -13.57 -1.98 6.32
N VAL A 439 -13.83 -3.09 5.62
CA VAL A 439 -13.10 -4.35 5.81
C VAL A 439 -11.63 -4.20 5.44
N MET A 440 -11.31 -3.65 4.25
CA MET A 440 -9.91 -3.45 3.86
C MET A 440 -9.16 -2.49 4.80
N TYR A 441 -9.84 -1.47 5.34
CA TYR A 441 -9.30 -0.58 6.36
C TYR A 441 -8.95 -1.36 7.63
N ASP A 442 -9.86 -2.22 8.08
CA ASP A 442 -9.69 -3.05 9.26
C ASP A 442 -8.47 -3.98 9.16
N PHE A 443 -8.23 -4.60 8.00
CA PHE A 443 -7.01 -5.37 7.73
C PHE A 443 -5.74 -4.51 7.86
N LEU A 444 -5.74 -3.30 7.30
CA LEU A 444 -4.60 -2.36 7.43
C LEU A 444 -4.40 -1.93 8.89
N LEU A 445 -5.48 -1.69 9.62
CA LEU A 445 -5.41 -1.25 11.02
C LEU A 445 -4.89 -2.37 11.93
N ALA A 446 -5.41 -3.59 11.80
CA ALA A 446 -5.02 -4.73 12.64
C ALA A 446 -3.57 -5.19 12.38
N GLU A 447 -3.04 -5.01 11.17
CA GLU A 447 -1.62 -5.24 10.90
C GLU A 447 -0.71 -4.22 11.63
N GLY A 448 -1.27 -3.11 12.11
CA GLY A 448 -0.51 -2.05 12.78
C GLY A 448 0.08 -1.02 11.81
N THR A 449 -0.53 -0.84 10.63
CA THR A 449 -0.12 0.26 9.71
C THR A 449 -0.49 1.65 10.24
N ASN A 450 -1.38 1.69 11.25
CA ASN A 450 -1.81 2.88 11.98
C ASN A 450 -2.32 4.02 11.08
N PRO A 451 -3.36 3.79 10.26
CA PRO A 451 -4.04 4.88 9.58
C PRO A 451 -4.64 5.84 10.61
N ILE A 452 -4.67 7.14 10.29
CA ILE A 452 -5.33 8.12 11.18
C ILE A 452 -6.84 7.91 11.21
N GLU A 453 -7.48 8.25 12.32
CA GLU A 453 -8.95 8.21 12.46
C GLU A 453 -9.64 8.97 11.33
N GLY A 454 -9.11 10.15 10.98
CA GLY A 454 -9.63 10.97 9.88
C GLY A 454 -9.70 10.28 8.52
N ALA A 455 -8.93 9.20 8.30
CA ALA A 455 -8.89 8.50 7.04
C ALA A 455 -10.19 7.75 6.71
N GLN A 456 -11.05 7.47 7.70
CA GLN A 456 -12.35 6.83 7.50
C GLN A 456 -13.54 7.80 7.46
N ASN A 457 -13.30 9.11 7.58
CA ASN A 457 -14.38 10.11 7.63
C ASN A 457 -15.32 10.02 6.40
N TYR A 458 -14.78 9.66 5.23
CA TYR A 458 -15.60 9.44 4.04
C TYR A 458 -16.53 8.21 4.18
N LEU A 459 -16.14 7.18 4.93
CA LEU A 459 -16.99 6.01 5.21
C LEU A 459 -18.16 6.41 6.11
N HIS A 460 -17.91 7.22 7.15
CA HIS A 460 -18.97 7.75 8.00
C HIS A 460 -19.98 8.57 7.21
N GLN A 461 -19.49 9.46 6.32
CA GLN A 461 -20.35 10.33 5.53
C GLN A 461 -21.04 9.59 4.38
N ALA A 462 -20.43 8.58 3.77
CA ALA A 462 -21.11 7.74 2.78
C ALA A 462 -22.19 6.86 3.45
N ALA A 463 -21.93 6.38 4.66
CA ALA A 463 -22.92 5.61 5.44
C ALA A 463 -24.08 6.50 5.93
N VAL A 464 -23.78 7.70 6.44
CA VAL A 464 -24.76 8.67 6.92
C VAL A 464 -24.50 10.04 6.27
N PRO A 465 -25.06 10.28 5.07
CA PRO A 465 -24.81 11.51 4.32
C PRO A 465 -25.23 12.77 5.08
N PRO A 466 -24.36 13.79 5.16
CA PRO A 466 -24.76 15.10 5.63
C PRO A 466 -25.70 15.77 4.61
N SER A 467 -26.74 16.42 5.13
CA SER A 467 -27.74 17.12 4.31
C SER A 467 -27.13 18.27 3.50
N GLU A 468 -27.54 18.40 2.24
CA GLU A 468 -27.18 19.53 1.35
C GLU A 468 -25.66 19.71 1.14
N VAL A 469 -24.90 18.62 1.14
CA VAL A 469 -23.43 18.66 0.92
C VAL A 469 -23.04 18.14 -0.47
N TYR A 470 -23.39 16.89 -0.78
CA TYR A 470 -22.93 16.19 -1.97
C TYR A 470 -23.99 16.27 -3.08
N ASP A 471 -23.66 16.91 -4.19
CA ASP A 471 -24.46 17.01 -5.43
C ASP A 471 -23.50 16.93 -6.63
N PRO A 472 -22.95 15.73 -6.92
CA PRO A 472 -21.93 15.58 -7.94
C PRO A 472 -22.44 15.77 -9.38
N GLU A 473 -23.75 15.65 -9.58
CA GLU A 473 -24.48 15.94 -10.83
C GLU A 473 -24.70 17.45 -11.04
N HIS A 474 -24.69 18.23 -9.96
CA HIS A 474 -24.98 19.67 -9.95
C HIS A 474 -26.38 20.00 -10.51
N ASP A 475 -27.37 19.20 -10.14
CA ASP A 475 -28.77 19.32 -10.55
C ASP A 475 -29.70 19.81 -9.43
N GLY A 476 -29.15 20.01 -8.22
CA GLY A 476 -29.88 20.41 -7.02
C GLY A 476 -30.46 19.25 -6.21
N VAL A 477 -30.19 18.00 -6.59
CA VAL A 477 -30.57 16.79 -5.86
C VAL A 477 -29.38 16.29 -5.04
N TYR A 478 -29.39 16.62 -3.76
CA TYR A 478 -28.32 16.21 -2.85
C TYR A 478 -28.44 14.74 -2.42
N LEU A 479 -27.30 14.07 -2.25
CA LEU A 479 -27.21 12.77 -1.61
C LEU A 479 -27.89 12.81 -0.24
N SER A 480 -28.91 11.98 -0.07
CA SER A 480 -29.73 11.92 1.15
C SER A 480 -29.94 10.51 1.67
N THR A 481 -29.49 9.50 0.93
CA THR A 481 -29.60 8.08 1.29
C THR A 481 -28.23 7.46 1.48
N SER A 482 -28.13 6.53 2.42
CA SER A 482 -26.90 5.77 2.66
C SER A 482 -26.39 5.11 1.37
N LEU A 483 -25.08 5.18 1.15
CA LEU A 483 -24.39 4.49 0.06
C LEU A 483 -23.90 3.09 0.46
N GLY A 484 -24.05 2.72 1.74
CA GLY A 484 -23.57 1.45 2.27
C GLY A 484 -23.42 1.46 3.79
N VAL A 485 -23.02 0.32 4.35
CA VAL A 485 -22.82 0.17 5.80
C VAL A 485 -21.35 0.31 6.20
N HIS A 486 -21.10 1.05 7.28
CA HIS A 486 -19.79 1.15 7.92
C HIS A 486 -19.85 0.62 9.35
N GLU A 487 -18.87 -0.18 9.73
CA GLU A 487 -18.54 -0.50 11.12
C GLU A 487 -17.09 -1.02 11.18
N HIS A 488 -16.58 -1.27 12.38
CA HIS A 488 -15.29 -1.93 12.58
C HIS A 488 -15.46 -3.30 13.21
N TRP A 489 -14.53 -4.20 12.89
CA TRP A 489 -14.54 -5.55 13.43
C TRP A 489 -14.13 -5.66 14.91
N ASP A 490 -14.63 -6.68 15.60
CA ASP A 490 -14.09 -7.11 16.90
C ASP A 490 -12.84 -7.98 16.70
N GLN A 491 -11.67 -7.44 17.08
CA GLN A 491 -10.41 -8.16 16.97
C GLN A 491 -10.31 -9.36 17.93
N THR A 492 -11.18 -9.47 18.94
CA THR A 492 -11.22 -10.62 19.86
C THR A 492 -11.91 -11.85 19.26
N VAL A 493 -12.70 -11.65 18.21
CA VAL A 493 -13.39 -12.72 17.46
C VAL A 493 -12.45 -13.28 16.39
N PRO A 494 -12.38 -14.61 16.13
CA PRO A 494 -11.51 -15.17 15.08
C PRO A 494 -11.71 -14.53 13.70
N ILE A 495 -10.63 -14.34 12.94
CA ILE A 495 -10.64 -13.60 11.65
C ILE A 495 -11.49 -14.25 10.54
N PHE A 496 -11.73 -15.56 10.61
CA PHE A 496 -12.59 -16.28 9.68
C PHE A 496 -14.07 -16.31 10.09
N SER A 497 -14.41 -15.87 11.31
CA SER A 497 -15.79 -15.87 11.80
C SER A 497 -16.57 -14.69 11.22
N SER A 498 -17.83 -14.94 10.83
CA SER A 498 -18.78 -13.88 10.45
C SER A 498 -19.13 -12.97 11.63
N ASP A 499 -19.06 -13.47 12.87
CA ASP A 499 -19.42 -12.73 14.09
C ASP A 499 -18.44 -11.58 14.40
N ARG A 500 -17.41 -11.41 13.58
CA ARG A 500 -16.49 -10.28 13.67
C ARG A 500 -17.16 -8.94 13.42
N TYR A 501 -18.23 -8.97 12.64
CA TYR A 501 -19.07 -7.85 12.28
C TYR A 501 -20.49 -8.11 12.79
N SER A 502 -21.31 -7.07 12.87
CA SER A 502 -22.66 -7.20 13.43
C SER A 502 -23.60 -8.03 12.54
N GLY A 503 -23.24 -8.23 11.27
CA GLY A 503 -24.00 -9.01 10.31
C GLY A 503 -25.34 -8.36 9.92
N THR A 504 -26.05 -8.99 9.00
CA THR A 504 -27.32 -8.47 8.47
C THR A 504 -28.39 -8.25 9.55
N LEU A 505 -28.47 -9.11 10.57
CA LEU A 505 -29.41 -8.96 11.68
C LEU A 505 -29.13 -7.73 12.54
N GLY A 506 -27.87 -7.30 12.63
CA GLY A 506 -27.44 -6.10 13.33
C GLY A 506 -27.43 -4.83 12.47
N ASN A 507 -27.93 -4.89 11.22
CA ASN A 507 -27.74 -3.84 10.21
C ASN A 507 -26.25 -3.51 9.96
N GLY A 508 -25.37 -4.50 10.09
CA GLY A 508 -23.94 -4.42 9.90
C GLY A 508 -23.44 -5.05 8.60
N ILE A 509 -22.12 -5.16 8.49
CA ILE A 509 -21.41 -5.82 7.40
C ILE A 509 -21.66 -7.33 7.45
N ASP A 510 -22.11 -7.90 6.33
CA ASP A 510 -22.25 -9.34 6.14
C ASP A 510 -20.92 -9.95 5.69
N TYR A 511 -20.09 -10.31 6.67
CA TYR A 511 -18.73 -10.76 6.41
C TYR A 511 -18.66 -12.27 6.12
N VAL A 512 -18.24 -12.61 4.91
CA VAL A 512 -18.13 -13.99 4.42
C VAL A 512 -16.67 -14.29 4.08
N THR A 513 -16.17 -15.44 4.50
CA THR A 513 -14.74 -15.78 4.34
C THR A 513 -14.54 -17.08 3.55
N SER A 514 -13.38 -17.20 2.92
CA SER A 514 -12.87 -18.44 2.32
C SER A 514 -11.37 -18.55 2.52
N GLY A 515 -10.88 -19.76 2.76
CA GLY A 515 -9.46 -20.03 2.98
C GLY A 515 -9.09 -20.49 4.39
N GLU A 516 -10.07 -20.71 5.26
CA GLU A 516 -9.81 -21.27 6.60
C GLU A 516 -9.13 -22.65 6.51
N GLU A 517 -9.38 -23.39 5.44
CA GLU A 517 -8.73 -24.67 5.15
C GLU A 517 -7.21 -24.58 4.94
N TYR A 518 -6.66 -23.40 4.62
CA TYR A 518 -5.22 -23.19 4.41
C TYR A 518 -4.49 -22.71 5.67
N VAL A 519 -5.22 -22.48 6.77
CA VAL A 519 -4.61 -21.88 7.96
C VAL A 519 -3.57 -22.81 8.59
N SER A 520 -2.47 -22.20 9.01
CA SER A 520 -1.47 -22.88 9.81
C SER A 520 -1.04 -22.00 10.98
N PRO A 521 -0.78 -22.60 12.16
CA PRO A 521 -0.19 -21.87 13.27
C PRO A 521 1.25 -21.45 12.90
N GLY A 522 1.66 -20.27 13.36
CA GLY A 522 2.96 -19.70 13.04
C GLY A 522 3.61 -19.02 14.23
N VAL A 523 4.94 -18.92 14.19
CA VAL A 523 5.71 -18.03 15.07
C VAL A 523 6.48 -17.04 14.21
N VAL A 524 6.31 -15.76 14.46
CA VAL A 524 6.88 -14.67 13.64
C VAL A 524 7.76 -13.75 14.48
N PHE A 525 8.76 -13.15 13.82
CA PHE A 525 9.56 -12.10 14.44
C PHE A 525 8.80 -10.77 14.35
N ILE A 526 8.53 -10.16 15.50
CA ILE A 526 8.08 -8.77 15.59
C ILE A 526 9.28 -7.83 15.43
N THR A 527 10.37 -8.15 16.12
CA THR A 527 11.68 -7.49 15.96
C THR A 527 12.79 -8.54 15.98
N PRO A 528 13.80 -8.47 15.11
CA PRO A 528 13.92 -7.57 13.96
C PRO A 528 13.01 -8.02 12.80
N GLN A 529 12.55 -7.07 12.00
CA GLN A 529 11.96 -7.33 10.68
C GLN A 529 13.06 -7.49 9.65
N GLU A 530 12.80 -8.32 8.62
CA GLU A 530 13.78 -8.50 7.55
C GLU A 530 14.05 -7.20 6.79
N LYS A 531 15.28 -7.04 6.30
CA LYS A 531 15.72 -5.86 5.52
C LYS A 531 15.55 -4.53 6.27
N HIS A 532 15.63 -4.53 7.60
CA HIS A 532 15.60 -3.30 8.42
C HIS A 532 16.94 -3.04 9.13
N LEU A 533 17.24 -1.76 9.41
CA LEU A 533 18.40 -1.35 10.19
C LEU A 533 17.98 -0.86 11.58
N TYR A 534 18.54 -1.49 12.62
CA TYR A 534 18.32 -1.12 14.01
C TYR A 534 19.57 -0.44 14.60
N ILE A 535 19.39 0.64 15.37
CA ILE A 535 20.47 1.30 16.11
C ILE A 535 20.07 1.43 17.58
N PHE A 536 20.82 0.77 18.48
CA PHE A 536 20.57 0.69 19.92
C PHE A 536 19.14 0.27 20.29
N GLY A 537 18.55 -0.60 19.48
CA GLY A 537 17.21 -1.17 19.64
C GLY A 537 16.11 -0.38 18.93
N ARG A 538 16.44 0.77 18.32
CA ARG A 538 15.49 1.57 17.55
C ARG A 538 15.54 1.17 16.08
N ASP A 539 14.39 0.85 15.50
CA ASP A 539 14.25 0.69 14.05
C ASP A 539 14.45 2.05 13.35
N ILE A 540 15.36 2.09 12.38
CA ILE A 540 15.69 3.27 11.57
C ILE A 540 15.01 3.17 10.18
N GLY A 541 14.44 2.02 9.84
CA GLY A 541 13.71 1.77 8.59
C GLY A 541 14.41 0.79 7.65
N GLY A 542 13.88 0.73 6.42
CA GLY A 542 14.33 -0.19 5.37
C GLY A 542 15.81 -0.07 5.01
N SER A 543 16.41 -1.20 4.69
CA SER A 543 17.83 -1.44 4.44
C SER A 543 17.98 -2.58 3.43
N VAL A 544 19.14 -2.69 2.79
CA VAL A 544 19.44 -3.81 1.87
C VAL A 544 19.55 -5.15 2.62
N LEU A 545 19.87 -5.09 3.91
CA LEU A 545 20.07 -6.24 4.77
C LEU A 545 19.46 -5.98 6.15
N THR A 546 19.08 -7.05 6.85
CA THR A 546 18.71 -7.01 8.27
C THR A 546 19.96 -6.77 9.12
N ALA A 547 20.04 -5.63 9.81
CA ALA A 547 21.21 -5.28 10.62
C ALA A 547 20.85 -4.61 11.94
N SER A 548 21.71 -4.79 12.94
CA SER A 548 21.60 -4.10 14.23
C SER A 548 22.95 -3.61 14.73
N ILE A 549 23.01 -2.32 15.09
CA ILE A 549 24.13 -1.68 15.78
C ILE A 549 23.83 -1.55 17.28
N GLY A 550 24.60 -2.19 18.17
CA GLY A 550 24.37 -2.16 19.62
C GLY A 550 23.17 -3.00 20.10
N ARG A 551 22.62 -2.76 21.29
CA ARG A 551 21.54 -3.63 21.84
C ARG A 551 20.36 -3.84 20.86
N LEU A 552 19.75 -5.02 20.90
CA LEU A 552 18.52 -5.35 20.16
C LEU A 552 17.61 -6.21 21.05
N ASN A 553 16.30 -5.95 21.04
CA ASN A 553 15.34 -6.89 21.59
C ASN A 553 14.83 -7.76 20.44
N VAL A 554 14.99 -9.07 20.54
CA VAL A 554 14.38 -10.02 19.62
C VAL A 554 13.01 -10.37 20.21
N GLU A 555 11.96 -10.02 19.50
CA GLU A 555 10.57 -10.17 19.95
C GLU A 555 9.83 -11.10 19.00
N ALA A 556 9.02 -12.00 19.57
CA ALA A 556 8.28 -13.01 18.83
C ALA A 556 6.79 -12.96 19.15
N GLN A 557 5.98 -13.26 18.13
CA GLN A 557 4.53 -13.46 18.27
C GLN A 557 4.16 -14.85 17.78
N VAL A 558 3.25 -15.52 18.50
CA VAL A 558 2.70 -16.83 18.12
C VAL A 558 1.26 -16.62 17.67
N ASN A 559 0.93 -17.15 16.50
CA ASN A 559 -0.34 -16.93 15.81
C ASN A 559 -1.05 -18.26 15.52
N GLY A 560 -2.38 -18.25 15.51
CA GLY A 560 -3.19 -19.38 15.03
C GLY A 560 -3.17 -20.63 15.90
N VAL A 561 -2.78 -20.52 17.18
CA VAL A 561 -2.72 -21.66 18.10
C VAL A 561 -4.02 -21.73 18.91
N SER A 562 -4.68 -22.90 18.88
CA SER A 562 -5.93 -23.17 19.61
C SER A 562 -5.74 -23.52 21.09
N GLY A 563 -4.49 -23.78 21.51
CA GLY A 563 -4.12 -24.11 22.88
C GLY A 563 -3.26 -23.04 23.56
N THR A 564 -2.72 -23.38 24.73
CA THR A 564 -1.77 -22.52 25.44
C THR A 564 -0.38 -22.62 24.81
N VAL A 565 0.25 -21.47 24.58
CA VAL A 565 1.68 -21.37 24.28
C VAL A 565 2.43 -21.53 25.61
N GLU A 566 3.19 -22.61 25.75
CA GLU A 566 3.90 -22.92 26.99
C GLU A 566 5.14 -22.03 27.16
N LYS A 567 5.88 -21.82 26.07
CA LYS A 567 7.13 -21.04 26.04
C LYS A 567 7.57 -20.72 24.61
N VAL A 568 8.40 -19.69 24.50
CA VAL A 568 9.18 -19.38 23.30
C VAL A 568 10.68 -19.40 23.62
N GLU A 569 11.43 -20.16 22.84
CA GLU A 569 12.87 -20.25 22.93
C GLU A 569 13.56 -19.45 21.82
N PHE A 570 14.60 -18.71 22.20
CA PHE A 570 15.39 -17.87 21.31
C PHE A 570 16.79 -18.45 21.16
N TYR A 571 17.22 -18.63 19.91
CA TYR A 571 18.50 -19.22 19.56
C TYR A 571 19.33 -18.24 18.74
N LYS A 572 20.64 -18.29 18.92
CA LYS A 572 21.64 -17.63 18.07
C LYS A 572 22.68 -18.65 17.64
N ASP A 573 22.87 -18.81 16.34
CA ASP A 573 23.80 -19.76 15.71
C ASP A 573 23.63 -21.19 16.26
N GLY A 574 22.38 -21.60 16.44
CA GLY A 574 22.01 -22.92 16.98
C GLY A 574 22.11 -23.04 18.50
N MET A 575 22.64 -22.04 19.22
CA MET A 575 22.74 -22.07 20.69
C MET A 575 21.58 -21.32 21.35
N LEU A 576 20.91 -21.96 22.31
CA LEU A 576 19.85 -21.34 23.11
C LEU A 576 20.40 -20.13 23.88
N GLN A 577 19.69 -19.00 23.76
CA GLN A 577 20.04 -17.72 24.39
C GLN A 577 19.05 -17.33 25.50
N SER A 578 17.77 -17.61 25.29
CA SER A 578 16.70 -17.29 26.24
C SER A 578 15.52 -18.23 26.07
N THR A 579 14.76 -18.42 27.14
CA THR A 579 13.44 -19.05 27.15
C THR A 579 12.51 -18.09 27.86
N ASP A 580 11.43 -17.72 27.20
CA ASP A 580 10.39 -16.85 27.75
C ASP A 580 9.08 -17.61 27.86
N MET A 581 8.44 -17.53 29.03
CA MET A 581 7.23 -18.31 29.34
C MET A 581 5.96 -17.48 29.12
N ASP A 582 6.08 -16.15 29.10
CA ASP A 582 4.95 -15.23 29.11
C ASP A 582 5.05 -14.22 27.97
N ALA A 583 3.91 -13.93 27.31
CA ALA A 583 3.86 -12.88 26.30
C ALA A 583 3.88 -11.47 26.96
N PRO A 584 4.50 -10.44 26.34
CA PRO A 584 5.22 -10.49 25.06
C PRO A 584 6.57 -11.22 25.17
N TYR A 585 6.82 -12.16 24.25
CA TYR A 585 8.02 -13.02 24.26
C TYR A 585 9.24 -12.27 23.75
N ILE A 586 10.22 -12.03 24.63
CA ILE A 586 11.36 -11.15 24.31
C ILE A 586 12.69 -11.74 24.79
N TRP A 587 13.68 -11.71 23.90
CA TRP A 587 15.09 -11.89 24.25
C TRP A 587 15.88 -10.58 24.08
N SER A 588 16.43 -10.05 25.18
CA SER A 588 17.31 -8.88 25.11
C SER A 588 18.75 -9.25 24.72
N TRP A 589 19.10 -8.98 23.47
CA TRP A 589 20.45 -9.15 22.93
C TRP A 589 21.31 -7.91 23.19
N THR A 590 21.95 -7.91 24.36
CA THR A 590 22.91 -6.86 24.78
C THR A 590 24.37 -7.27 24.66
N LYS A 591 24.65 -8.57 24.58
CA LYS A 591 26.00 -9.11 24.46
C LYS A 591 26.63 -8.71 23.13
N LEU A 592 27.86 -8.21 23.22
CA LEU A 592 28.65 -7.79 22.09
C LEU A 592 28.79 -8.94 21.08
N SER A 593 28.50 -8.69 19.82
CA SER A 593 28.52 -9.70 18.75
C SER A 593 28.79 -9.02 17.40
N PHE A 594 29.47 -9.73 16.50
CA PHE A 594 29.94 -9.19 15.23
C PHE A 594 29.63 -10.16 14.09
N TYR A 595 29.44 -9.59 12.90
CA TYR A 595 29.18 -10.29 11.64
C TYR A 595 27.75 -10.83 11.53
N ARG A 596 27.54 -11.76 10.60
CA ARG A 596 26.26 -12.39 10.32
C ARG A 596 26.00 -13.49 11.34
N HIS A 597 24.82 -13.46 11.93
CA HIS A 597 24.29 -14.49 12.81
C HIS A 597 22.97 -15.02 12.27
N THR A 598 22.68 -16.29 12.57
CA THR A 598 21.34 -16.85 12.39
C THR A 598 20.61 -16.79 13.73
N ILE A 599 19.49 -16.08 13.77
CA ILE A 599 18.58 -16.11 14.91
C ILE A 599 17.39 -17.02 14.59
N LYS A 600 16.95 -17.79 15.58
CA LYS A 600 15.80 -18.69 15.46
C LYS A 600 14.91 -18.57 16.68
N ILE A 601 13.61 -18.54 16.45
CA ILE A 601 12.56 -18.59 17.48
C ILE A 601 11.83 -19.92 17.37
N VAL A 602 11.55 -20.54 18.51
CA VAL A 602 10.82 -21.80 18.60
C VAL A 602 9.71 -21.68 19.64
N ALA A 603 8.46 -21.83 19.25
CA ALA A 603 7.32 -21.82 20.15
C ALA A 603 6.85 -23.24 20.44
N TYR A 604 6.63 -23.56 21.72
CA TYR A 604 6.11 -24.84 22.18
C TYR A 604 4.67 -24.63 22.63
N CYS A 605 3.75 -25.42 22.06
CA CYS A 605 2.32 -25.31 22.33
C CYS A 605 1.78 -26.70 22.66
N ASN A 606 0.81 -26.78 23.58
CA ASN A 606 0.28 -28.06 24.07
C ASN A 606 -0.34 -28.98 22.99
N SER A 607 -0.79 -28.40 21.89
CA SER A 607 -1.61 -29.07 20.88
C SER A 607 -0.96 -29.16 19.49
N THR A 608 0.27 -28.67 19.33
CA THR A 608 0.95 -28.63 18.02
C THR A 608 2.43 -28.99 18.13
N SER A 609 3.00 -29.46 17.02
CA SER A 609 4.46 -29.60 16.93
C SER A 609 5.14 -28.23 17.13
N PRO A 610 6.36 -28.17 17.69
CA PRO A 610 7.05 -26.91 17.90
C PRO A 610 7.12 -26.08 16.62
N LEU A 611 6.62 -24.86 16.68
CA LEU A 611 6.64 -23.91 15.57
C LEU A 611 8.02 -23.26 15.56
N SER A 612 8.59 -23.01 14.39
CA SER A 612 9.86 -22.29 14.33
C SER A 612 10.00 -21.38 13.13
N ASN A 613 10.73 -20.29 13.35
CA ASN A 613 11.08 -19.34 12.31
C ASN A 613 12.54 -18.90 12.54
N GLN A 614 13.25 -18.61 11.46
CA GLN A 614 14.65 -18.19 11.54
C GLN A 614 14.95 -17.15 10.48
N MET A 615 15.87 -16.24 10.80
CA MET A 615 16.38 -15.25 9.86
C MET A 615 17.85 -14.96 10.09
N ASN A 616 18.46 -14.29 9.11
CA ASN A 616 19.83 -13.82 9.21
C ASN A 616 19.85 -12.34 9.61
N ILE A 617 20.73 -12.00 10.54
CA ILE A 617 20.96 -10.61 10.96
C ILE A 617 22.46 -10.31 11.04
N TRP A 618 22.84 -9.14 10.53
CA TRP A 618 24.19 -8.58 10.71
C TRP A 618 24.26 -7.79 12.01
N LYS A 619 25.08 -8.26 12.94
CA LYS A 619 25.31 -7.59 14.22
C LYS A 619 26.62 -6.80 14.17
N ILE A 620 26.55 -5.56 14.61
CA ILE A 620 27.70 -4.66 14.77
C ILE A 620 27.62 -4.11 16.18
N LEU A 621 28.57 -4.47 17.05
CA LEU A 621 28.61 -4.07 18.47
C LEU A 621 27.48 -4.65 19.32
#